data_AF-A0A7Y5CM84-F1
#
_entry.id   AF-A0A7Y5CM84-F1
#
_cell.length_a   1.000
_cell.length_b   1.000
_cell.length_c   1.000
_cell.angle_alpha   90.00
_cell.angle_beta   90.00
_cell.angle_gamma   90.00
#
_symmetry.space_group_name_H-M   'P 1'
#
loop_
_entity.id
_entity.type
_entity.pdbx_description
1 polymer ?
#
loop_
_entity_poly.entity_id
_entity_poly.type
_entity_poly.pdbx_seq_one_letter_code
_entity_poly.pdbx_strand_id
1 'polypeptide(L)'
;MNHRTTHFVLMAATLALLGCGRANLFEASENRNADPMLKANGEVTIALDVAGGLAGVQQNLTIYANGYTRFVDVQSGRGEIVASLSPEQYGELVALFLHSDFLHLDDRYMLENTADAFAYEVQFNYAGSRKRVVTDNLEAPAGLQAIIARLSELIRELTDKSLTLELTLDRAELQHGESVTLTLLAANQTRNTLRLHTGGQKFDFFAYPAAVLSPVPPSGLHGAEPVWRWAADKAFIAIVEEIALAPGERLQYSVVWEGKANSGELLEGTYYVGARLTASPGGSTALHELRITKR
;
A
#
# COMPACT_ATOMS: atom_id res chain seq x y z
N MET A 1 17.21 -59.24 59.55
CA MET A 1 16.22 -59.70 58.55
C MET A 1 15.04 -58.74 58.61
N ASN A 2 14.88 -57.87 57.62
CA ASN A 2 13.68 -57.06 57.45
C ASN A 2 13.50 -56.77 55.96
N HIS A 3 12.39 -57.25 55.41
CA HIS A 3 11.98 -57.10 54.02
C HIS A 3 11.58 -55.65 53.74
N ARG A 4 12.14 -55.06 52.67
CA ARG A 4 11.65 -53.83 52.05
C ARG A 4 10.75 -54.22 50.87
N THR A 5 9.49 -53.85 50.97
CA THR A 5 8.46 -53.93 49.94
C THR A 5 8.67 -52.82 48.90
N THR A 6 8.81 -53.23 47.65
CA THR A 6 8.94 -52.35 46.47
C THR A 6 7.54 -52.03 45.94
N HIS A 7 7.14 -50.75 45.97
CA HIS A 7 5.95 -50.28 45.28
C HIS A 7 6.30 -49.88 43.84
N PHE A 8 5.84 -50.68 42.88
CA PHE A 8 5.76 -50.32 41.46
C PHE A 8 4.57 -49.37 41.26
N VAL A 9 4.84 -48.11 40.94
CA VAL A 9 3.83 -47.17 40.46
C VAL A 9 3.81 -47.22 38.93
N LEU A 10 2.73 -47.76 38.39
CA LEU A 10 2.44 -47.84 36.96
C LEU A 10 1.91 -46.47 36.50
N MET A 11 2.76 -45.64 35.89
CA MET A 11 2.30 -44.43 35.18
C MET A 11 1.96 -44.81 33.74
N ALA A 12 0.67 -44.97 33.48
CA ALA A 12 0.12 -45.05 32.13
C ALA A 12 0.10 -43.63 31.53
N ALA A 13 1.13 -43.29 30.74
CA ALA A 13 1.15 -42.07 29.95
C ALA A 13 0.26 -42.26 28.71
N THR A 14 -0.85 -41.54 28.71
CA THR A 14 -1.86 -41.51 27.65
C THR A 14 -1.26 -40.87 26.40
N LEU A 15 -1.13 -41.64 25.32
CA LEU A 15 -0.81 -41.13 23.98
C LEU A 15 -2.04 -40.38 23.45
N ALA A 16 -2.07 -39.06 23.62
CA ALA A 16 -3.04 -38.19 22.95
C ALA A 16 -2.54 -37.86 21.53
N LEU A 17 -3.26 -38.44 20.58
CA LEU A 17 -3.29 -38.18 19.14
C LEU A 17 -2.75 -36.80 18.71
N LEU A 18 -1.54 -36.79 18.14
CA LEU A 18 -1.06 -35.72 17.26
C LEU A 18 -1.81 -35.83 15.92
N GLY A 19 -3.05 -35.35 15.91
CA GLY A 19 -3.73 -35.01 14.67
C GLY A 19 -3.09 -33.75 14.13
N CYS A 20 -2.22 -33.90 13.13
CA CYS A 20 -1.75 -32.80 12.28
C CYS A 20 -2.94 -32.23 11.49
N GLY A 21 -3.79 -31.46 12.16
CA GLY A 21 -4.67 -30.51 11.52
C GLY A 21 -3.78 -29.46 10.89
N ARG A 22 -3.47 -29.63 9.59
CA ARG A 22 -3.03 -28.50 8.76
C ARG A 22 -4.19 -27.51 8.80
N ALA A 23 -4.09 -26.52 9.68
CA ALA A 23 -4.88 -25.32 9.53
C ALA A 23 -4.53 -24.80 8.14
N ASN A 24 -5.47 -24.90 7.20
CA ASN A 24 -5.46 -24.07 6.02
C ASN A 24 -5.59 -22.65 6.56
N LEU A 25 -4.46 -22.00 6.83
CA LEU A 25 -4.35 -20.65 7.38
C LEU A 25 -4.91 -19.58 6.40
N PHE A 26 -5.52 -20.02 5.31
CA PHE A 26 -6.05 -19.21 4.20
C PHE A 26 -7.27 -19.89 3.58
N GLU A 27 -8.29 -20.24 4.37
CA GLU A 27 -9.61 -20.53 3.82
C GLU A 27 -10.43 -19.23 3.85
N ALA A 28 -10.33 -18.46 2.77
CA ALA A 28 -11.06 -17.22 2.60
C ALA A 28 -12.56 -17.54 2.60
N SER A 29 -13.27 -17.20 3.67
CA SER A 29 -14.72 -17.29 3.71
C SER A 29 -15.29 -16.36 2.62
N GLU A 30 -15.97 -16.92 1.60
CA GLU A 30 -16.68 -16.14 0.59
C GLU A 30 -17.71 -15.22 1.26
N ASN A 31 -17.36 -13.95 1.41
CA ASN A 31 -18.22 -12.96 2.03
C ASN A 31 -19.20 -12.41 0.96
N ARG A 32 -20.41 -13.00 0.88
CA ARG A 32 -21.44 -12.66 -0.14
C ARG A 32 -22.25 -11.38 0.13
N ASN A 33 -21.88 -10.56 1.11
CA ASN A 33 -22.57 -9.32 1.45
C ASN A 33 -21.83 -8.08 0.94
N ALA A 34 -21.63 -7.97 -0.38
CA ALA A 34 -21.23 -6.69 -0.97
C ALA A 34 -22.47 -5.79 -1.09
N ASP A 35 -22.38 -4.56 -0.57
CA ASP A 35 -23.44 -3.56 -0.59
C ASP A 35 -23.90 -3.28 -2.04
N PRO A 36 -25.16 -3.57 -2.41
CA PRO A 36 -25.66 -3.37 -3.77
C PRO A 36 -25.66 -1.91 -4.22
N MET A 37 -25.46 -0.93 -3.32
CA MET A 37 -25.35 0.49 -3.68
C MET A 37 -23.99 0.89 -4.28
N LEU A 38 -22.96 0.05 -4.19
CA LEU A 38 -21.61 0.35 -4.68
C LEU A 38 -21.32 -0.36 -6.00
N LYS A 39 -22.19 -0.17 -6.99
CA LYS A 39 -21.94 -0.61 -8.37
C LYS A 39 -21.84 0.61 -9.28
N ALA A 40 -20.95 0.53 -10.26
CA ALA A 40 -20.94 1.43 -11.40
C ALA A 40 -22.35 1.47 -12.01
N ASN A 41 -23.00 2.63 -11.94
CA ASN A 41 -24.31 2.86 -12.52
C ASN A 41 -24.32 4.25 -13.16
N GLY A 42 -24.85 4.33 -14.37
CA GLY A 42 -24.78 5.52 -15.21
C GLY A 42 -23.53 5.58 -16.08
N GLU A 43 -23.38 6.71 -16.78
CA GLU A 43 -22.25 6.97 -17.66
C GLU A 43 -21.01 7.42 -16.86
N VAL A 44 -19.83 7.15 -17.41
CA VAL A 44 -18.59 7.76 -16.93
C VAL A 44 -18.67 9.26 -17.16
N THR A 45 -18.55 10.05 -16.10
CA THR A 45 -18.56 11.52 -16.16
C THR A 45 -17.13 12.05 -16.25
N ILE A 46 -16.23 11.57 -15.41
CA ILE A 46 -14.83 12.03 -15.38
C ILE A 46 -13.94 10.79 -15.47
N ALA A 47 -12.91 10.87 -16.31
CA ALA A 47 -11.82 9.91 -16.27
C ALA A 47 -10.48 10.63 -16.35
N LEU A 48 -9.48 10.08 -15.66
CA LEU A 48 -8.09 10.50 -15.74
C LEU A 48 -7.23 9.26 -15.94
N ASP A 49 -6.52 9.21 -17.04
CA ASP A 49 -5.43 8.27 -17.27
C ASP A 49 -4.10 9.00 -17.09
N VAL A 50 -3.21 8.44 -16.29
CA VAL A 50 -1.84 8.94 -16.10
C VAL A 50 -0.88 7.89 -16.59
N ALA A 51 0.01 8.23 -17.51
CA ALA A 51 1.02 7.34 -18.04
C ALA A 51 2.39 8.02 -18.10
N GLY A 52 3.48 7.28 -17.89
CA GLY A 52 4.85 7.79 -18.12
C GLY A 52 5.80 7.66 -16.93
N GLY A 53 6.87 8.43 -16.93
CA GLY A 53 7.99 8.31 -16.00
C GLY A 53 8.87 7.08 -16.25
N LEU A 54 10.13 7.10 -15.79
CA LEU A 54 11.11 6.01 -15.99
C LEU A 54 10.64 4.68 -15.43
N ALA A 55 9.77 4.73 -14.41
CA ALA A 55 9.22 3.55 -13.78
C ALA A 55 8.09 2.90 -14.62
N GLY A 56 7.52 3.63 -15.59
CA GLY A 56 6.38 3.16 -16.39
C GLY A 56 5.07 3.21 -15.60
N VAL A 57 4.78 4.36 -14.98
CA VAL A 57 3.51 4.59 -14.28
C VAL A 57 2.35 4.45 -15.25
N GLN A 58 1.32 3.74 -14.81
CA GLN A 58 0.04 3.68 -15.49
C GLN A 58 -1.08 3.61 -14.46
N GLN A 59 -1.88 4.66 -14.39
CA GLN A 59 -2.98 4.82 -13.45
C GLN A 59 -4.25 5.24 -14.17
N ASN A 60 -5.40 4.76 -13.71
CA ASN A 60 -6.72 5.13 -14.23
C ASN A 60 -7.64 5.47 -13.06
N LEU A 61 -8.21 6.68 -13.07
CA LEU A 61 -9.30 7.10 -12.20
C LEU A 61 -10.56 7.26 -13.06
N THR A 62 -11.64 6.61 -12.67
CA THR A 62 -12.94 6.71 -13.33
C THR A 62 -14.01 7.11 -12.30
N ILE A 63 -14.78 8.15 -12.60
CA ILE A 63 -15.88 8.66 -11.77
C ILE A 63 -17.17 8.66 -12.60
N TYR A 64 -18.19 7.98 -12.09
CA TYR A 64 -19.49 7.84 -12.73
C TYR A 64 -20.47 8.92 -12.25
N ALA A 65 -21.54 9.12 -13.00
CA ALA A 65 -22.56 10.15 -12.70
C ALA A 65 -23.22 9.99 -11.32
N ASN A 66 -23.21 8.79 -10.74
CA ASN A 66 -23.72 8.51 -9.40
C ASN A 66 -22.67 8.70 -8.28
N GLY A 67 -21.47 9.20 -8.59
CA GLY A 67 -20.36 9.36 -7.64
C GLY A 67 -19.54 8.09 -7.39
N TYR A 68 -19.94 6.93 -7.95
CA TYR A 68 -19.11 5.73 -7.89
C TYR A 68 -17.75 6.03 -8.51
N THR A 69 -16.70 5.72 -7.77
CA THR A 69 -15.32 6.04 -8.15
C THR A 69 -14.47 4.80 -8.09
N ARG A 70 -13.70 4.60 -9.16
CA ARG A 70 -12.81 3.46 -9.34
C ARG A 70 -11.42 4.00 -9.68
N PHE A 71 -10.43 3.62 -8.89
CA PHE A 71 -9.03 3.90 -9.14
C PHE A 71 -8.28 2.59 -9.37
N VAL A 72 -7.47 2.54 -10.43
CA VAL A 72 -6.64 1.38 -10.78
C VAL A 72 -5.20 1.83 -10.97
N ASP A 73 -4.28 1.21 -10.25
CA ASP A 73 -2.84 1.37 -10.48
C ASP A 73 -2.28 0.10 -11.15
N VAL A 74 -2.00 0.21 -12.46
CA VAL A 74 -1.63 -0.93 -13.30
C VAL A 74 -0.18 -1.36 -13.06
N GLN A 75 0.73 -0.41 -12.86
CA GLN A 75 2.16 -0.70 -12.74
C GLN A 75 2.47 -1.53 -11.49
N SER A 76 1.75 -1.25 -10.40
CA SER A 76 1.99 -1.89 -9.11
C SER A 76 1.21 -3.20 -8.93
N GLY A 77 0.61 -3.73 -10.01
CA GLY A 77 -0.01 -5.05 -10.05
C GLY A 77 -1.49 -5.07 -10.43
N ARG A 78 -2.10 -3.92 -10.76
CA ARG A 78 -3.53 -3.70 -10.99
C ARG A 78 -4.36 -3.54 -9.71
N GLY A 79 -3.78 -2.94 -8.67
CA GLY A 79 -4.51 -2.54 -7.47
C GLY A 79 -5.77 -1.77 -7.81
N GLU A 80 -6.92 -2.22 -7.32
CA GLU A 80 -8.21 -1.59 -7.55
C GLU A 80 -8.76 -1.05 -6.23
N ILE A 81 -9.01 0.26 -6.18
CA ILE A 81 -9.71 0.93 -5.10
C ILE A 81 -11.08 1.37 -5.60
N VAL A 82 -12.13 0.97 -4.89
CA VAL A 82 -13.51 1.36 -5.16
C VAL A 82 -14.07 2.17 -4.00
N ALA A 83 -14.64 3.33 -4.33
CA ALA A 83 -15.25 4.25 -3.38
C ALA A 83 -16.50 4.90 -3.97
N SER A 84 -17.18 5.70 -3.15
CA SER A 84 -18.29 6.57 -3.59
C SER A 84 -18.02 7.98 -3.08
N LEU A 85 -18.07 8.96 -3.99
CA LEU A 85 -18.02 10.37 -3.62
C LEU A 85 -19.37 10.79 -3.06
N SER A 86 -19.34 11.66 -2.05
CA SER A 86 -20.55 12.36 -1.64
C SER A 86 -21.08 13.23 -2.79
N PRO A 87 -22.39 13.53 -2.83
CA PRO A 87 -22.96 14.42 -3.84
C PRO A 87 -22.26 15.80 -3.88
N GLU A 88 -21.84 16.32 -2.74
CA GLU A 88 -21.08 17.57 -2.62
C GLU A 88 -19.71 17.47 -3.31
N GLN A 89 -18.90 16.46 -2.96
CA GLN A 89 -17.59 16.23 -3.57
C GLN A 89 -17.67 16.03 -5.09
N TYR A 90 -18.68 15.27 -5.55
CA TYR A 90 -18.91 15.09 -6.98
C TYR A 90 -19.32 16.41 -7.67
N GLY A 91 -20.22 17.17 -7.04
CA GLY A 91 -20.65 18.49 -7.52
C GLY A 91 -19.51 19.49 -7.63
N GLU A 92 -18.60 19.52 -6.65
CA GLU A 92 -17.40 20.37 -6.67
C GLU A 92 -16.47 20.02 -7.84
N LEU A 93 -16.26 18.73 -8.12
CA LEU A 93 -15.46 18.31 -9.28
C LEU A 93 -16.11 18.76 -10.58
N VAL A 94 -17.41 18.49 -10.76
CA VAL A 94 -18.14 18.93 -11.97
C VAL A 94 -18.06 20.46 -12.12
N ALA A 95 -18.26 21.19 -11.02
CA ALA A 95 -18.14 22.65 -11.02
C ALA A 95 -16.73 23.08 -11.46
N LEU A 96 -15.67 22.46 -10.96
CA LEU A 96 -14.29 22.79 -11.37
C LEU A 96 -14.07 22.64 -12.88
N PHE A 97 -14.59 21.57 -13.49
CA PHE A 97 -14.53 21.37 -14.95
C PHE A 97 -15.28 22.47 -15.73
N LEU A 98 -16.48 22.83 -15.27
CA LEU A 98 -17.31 23.86 -15.91
C LEU A 98 -16.69 25.26 -15.77
N HIS A 99 -16.19 25.62 -14.58
CA HIS A 99 -15.54 26.92 -14.35
C HIS A 99 -14.20 27.06 -15.10
N SER A 100 -13.54 25.94 -15.39
CA SER A 100 -12.30 25.90 -16.17
C SER A 100 -12.52 25.89 -17.69
N ASP A 101 -13.78 25.99 -18.12
CA ASP A 101 -14.20 25.95 -19.52
C ASP A 101 -13.67 24.71 -20.28
N PHE A 102 -13.60 23.56 -19.59
CA PHE A 102 -12.89 22.38 -20.08
C PHE A 102 -13.37 21.90 -21.46
N LEU A 103 -14.68 22.03 -21.75
CA LEU A 103 -15.29 21.60 -23.01
C LEU A 103 -14.78 22.38 -24.25
N HIS A 104 -14.21 23.57 -24.06
CA HIS A 104 -13.70 24.42 -25.14
C HIS A 104 -12.16 24.47 -25.22
N LEU A 105 -11.46 23.75 -24.33
CA LEU A 105 -10.00 23.61 -24.41
C LEU A 105 -9.57 22.94 -25.74
N ASP A 106 -8.30 23.09 -26.12
CA ASP A 106 -7.71 22.31 -27.20
C ASP A 106 -7.63 20.83 -26.80
N ASP A 107 -7.59 19.94 -27.80
CA ASP A 107 -7.51 18.50 -27.54
C ASP A 107 -6.14 18.08 -26.96
N ARG A 108 -5.11 18.92 -27.06
CA ARG A 108 -3.74 18.57 -26.70
C ARG A 108 -2.90 19.78 -26.24
N TYR A 109 -2.17 19.59 -25.14
CA TYR A 109 -1.14 20.50 -24.60
C TYR A 109 0.12 19.70 -24.25
N MET A 110 0.98 19.43 -25.23
CA MET A 110 2.18 18.59 -25.07
C MET A 110 3.39 19.36 -25.60
N LEU A 111 4.44 19.45 -24.80
CA LEU A 111 5.72 20.00 -25.26
C LEU A 111 6.47 18.93 -26.05
N GLU A 112 6.86 19.26 -27.29
CA GLU A 112 7.70 18.38 -28.09
C GLU A 112 9.08 18.22 -27.41
N ASN A 113 9.56 16.98 -27.34
CA ASN A 113 10.88 16.62 -26.78
C ASN A 113 11.02 16.63 -25.25
N THR A 114 9.93 16.62 -24.49
CA THR A 114 10.05 16.35 -23.05
C THR A 114 10.34 14.87 -22.82
N ALA A 115 11.61 14.54 -22.59
CA ALA A 115 11.99 13.23 -22.13
C ALA A 115 11.38 12.99 -20.74
N ASP A 116 10.79 11.82 -20.53
CA ASP A 116 10.32 11.35 -19.22
C ASP A 116 9.12 12.12 -18.60
N ALA A 117 8.38 12.89 -19.39
CA ALA A 117 7.15 13.51 -18.91
C ALA A 117 6.07 12.47 -18.60
N PHE A 118 5.27 12.75 -17.57
CA PHE A 118 3.96 12.14 -17.43
C PHE A 118 3.01 12.71 -18.48
N ALA A 119 2.21 11.84 -19.08
CA ALA A 119 1.07 12.18 -19.91
C ALA A 119 -0.21 11.97 -19.10
N TYR A 120 -1.06 12.98 -19.09
CA TYR A 120 -2.38 13.00 -18.49
C TYR A 120 -3.41 13.03 -19.61
N GLU A 121 -4.30 12.04 -19.67
CA GLU A 121 -5.50 12.07 -20.51
C GLU A 121 -6.71 12.27 -19.62
N VAL A 122 -7.33 13.44 -19.72
CA VAL A 122 -8.52 13.82 -18.95
C VAL A 122 -9.73 13.73 -19.87
N GLN A 123 -10.76 13.00 -19.45
CA GLN A 123 -12.05 12.92 -20.14
C GLN A 123 -13.15 13.50 -19.27
N PHE A 124 -14.04 14.28 -19.87
CA PHE A 124 -15.22 14.84 -19.22
C PHE A 124 -16.45 14.64 -20.10
N ASN A 125 -17.50 14.06 -19.54
CA ASN A 125 -18.81 13.87 -20.15
C ASN A 125 -19.87 14.47 -19.23
N TYR A 126 -20.55 15.51 -19.71
CA TYR A 126 -21.57 16.21 -18.95
C TYR A 126 -22.67 16.75 -19.86
N ALA A 127 -23.92 16.50 -19.49
CA ALA A 127 -25.12 16.97 -20.21
C ALA A 127 -25.10 16.66 -21.73
N GLY A 128 -24.60 15.48 -22.11
CA GLY A 128 -24.51 15.05 -23.51
C GLY A 128 -23.33 15.63 -24.29
N SER A 129 -22.51 16.49 -23.68
CA SER A 129 -21.25 16.98 -24.25
C SER A 129 -20.09 16.14 -23.74
N ARG A 130 -19.15 15.80 -24.61
CA ARG A 130 -17.94 15.05 -24.26
C ARG A 130 -16.70 15.76 -24.77
N LYS A 131 -15.67 15.84 -23.92
CA LYS A 131 -14.34 16.33 -24.28
C LYS A 131 -13.26 15.40 -23.73
N ARG A 132 -12.17 15.27 -24.48
CA ARG A 132 -10.94 14.63 -24.05
C ARG A 132 -9.78 15.59 -24.30
N VAL A 133 -8.90 15.76 -23.32
CA VAL A 133 -7.70 16.58 -23.41
C VAL A 133 -6.49 15.75 -22.98
N VAL A 134 -5.42 15.78 -23.77
CA VAL A 134 -4.14 15.12 -23.46
C VAL A 134 -3.09 16.18 -23.14
N THR A 135 -2.37 16.04 -22.03
CA THR A 135 -1.34 17.02 -21.65
C THR A 135 -0.18 16.41 -20.86
N ASP A 136 0.99 17.04 -20.92
CA ASP A 136 2.11 16.79 -20.00
C ASP A 136 2.08 17.70 -18.76
N ASN A 137 1.02 18.50 -18.64
CA ASN A 137 0.77 19.49 -17.60
C ASN A 137 1.75 20.69 -17.58
N LEU A 138 2.73 20.76 -18.49
CA LEU A 138 3.73 21.84 -18.54
C LEU A 138 3.19 23.11 -19.21
N GLU A 139 2.51 22.94 -20.34
CA GLU A 139 1.89 24.04 -21.12
C GLU A 139 0.36 24.10 -20.97
N ALA A 140 -0.20 23.27 -20.09
CA ALA A 140 -1.63 23.25 -19.81
C ALA A 140 -2.13 24.61 -19.29
N PRO A 141 -3.31 25.11 -19.74
CA PRO A 141 -3.94 26.26 -19.14
C PRO A 141 -4.20 26.06 -17.64
N ALA A 142 -4.20 27.14 -16.86
CA ALA A 142 -4.33 27.08 -15.40
C ALA A 142 -5.56 26.28 -14.91
N GLY A 143 -6.69 26.36 -15.63
CA GLY A 143 -7.88 25.56 -15.33
C GLY A 143 -7.65 24.04 -15.48
N LEU A 144 -6.96 23.61 -16.53
CA LEU A 144 -6.60 22.20 -16.74
C LEU A 144 -5.61 21.71 -15.67
N GLN A 145 -4.62 22.55 -15.31
CA GLN A 145 -3.68 22.23 -14.22
C GLN A 145 -4.40 22.05 -12.88
N ALA A 146 -5.38 22.91 -12.57
CA ALA A 146 -6.19 22.80 -11.36
C ALA A 146 -7.03 21.52 -11.33
N ILE A 147 -7.62 21.13 -12.46
CA ILE A 147 -8.34 19.85 -12.62
C ILE A 147 -7.41 18.67 -12.33
N ILE A 148 -6.24 18.63 -12.98
CA ILE A 148 -5.27 17.54 -12.79
C ILE A 148 -4.84 17.47 -11.33
N ALA A 149 -4.48 18.61 -10.72
CA ALA A 149 -4.09 18.67 -9.32
C ALA A 149 -5.18 18.12 -8.38
N ARG A 150 -6.45 18.49 -8.59
CA ARG A 150 -7.57 18.01 -7.77
C ARG A 150 -7.82 16.51 -7.96
N LEU A 151 -7.75 16.00 -9.18
CA LEU A 151 -7.91 14.56 -9.44
C LEU A 151 -6.75 13.74 -8.87
N SER A 152 -5.51 14.23 -8.95
CA SER A 152 -4.36 13.62 -8.30
C SER A 152 -4.49 13.63 -6.77
N GLU A 153 -5.02 14.71 -6.19
CA GLU A 153 -5.33 14.76 -4.76
C GLU A 153 -6.38 13.70 -4.37
N LEU A 154 -7.45 13.56 -5.17
CA LEU A 154 -8.46 12.53 -4.93
C LEU A 154 -7.85 11.12 -4.97
N ILE A 155 -6.97 10.81 -5.93
CA ILE A 155 -6.25 9.53 -5.99
C ILE A 155 -5.48 9.27 -4.70
N ARG A 156 -4.75 10.29 -4.21
CA ARG A 156 -3.99 10.20 -2.95
C ARG A 156 -4.93 9.97 -1.76
N GLU A 157 -6.03 10.71 -1.66
CA GLU A 157 -7.03 10.51 -0.60
C GLU A 157 -7.63 9.09 -0.62
N LEU A 158 -7.95 8.58 -1.80
CA LEU A 158 -8.48 7.22 -1.98
C LEU A 158 -7.45 6.17 -1.53
N THR A 159 -6.20 6.36 -1.90
CA THR A 159 -5.10 5.46 -1.54
C THR A 159 -4.86 5.47 -0.04
N ASP A 160 -4.68 6.66 0.55
CA ASP A 160 -4.36 6.85 1.97
C ASP A 160 -5.47 6.32 2.90
N LYS A 161 -6.73 6.43 2.47
CA LYS A 161 -7.88 5.96 3.27
C LYS A 161 -8.21 4.48 3.04
N SER A 162 -7.65 3.84 2.02
CA SER A 162 -8.02 2.46 1.67
C SER A 162 -7.40 1.42 2.60
N LEU A 163 -6.16 1.66 3.02
CA LEU A 163 -5.33 0.68 3.70
C LEU A 163 -4.59 1.37 4.86
N THR A 164 -4.77 0.87 6.09
CA THR A 164 -3.91 1.27 7.21
C THR A 164 -2.74 0.32 7.32
N LEU A 165 -1.53 0.87 7.46
CA LEU A 165 -0.31 0.12 7.73
C LEU A 165 0.22 0.52 9.10
N GLU A 166 0.43 -0.46 9.97
CA GLU A 166 0.96 -0.27 11.32
C GLU A 166 2.20 -1.15 11.51
N LEU A 167 3.27 -0.57 12.04
CA LEU A 167 4.45 -1.29 12.49
C LEU A 167 4.43 -1.35 14.01
N THR A 168 4.64 -2.54 14.57
CA THR A 168 4.89 -2.73 16.00
C THR A 168 6.22 -3.43 16.21
N LEU A 169 6.90 -3.02 17.28
CA LEU A 169 8.12 -3.65 17.78
C LEU A 169 7.79 -4.21 19.16
N ASP A 170 8.24 -5.43 19.45
CA ASP A 170 8.08 -6.00 20.81
C ASP A 170 8.96 -5.33 21.87
N ARG A 171 9.93 -4.51 21.44
CA ARG A 171 10.79 -3.66 22.28
C ARG A 171 11.40 -2.50 21.49
N ALA A 172 11.71 -1.40 22.18
CA ALA A 172 12.33 -0.21 21.60
C ALA A 172 13.85 -0.11 21.87
N GLU A 173 14.41 -1.05 22.63
CA GLU A 173 15.84 -1.10 22.97
C GLU A 173 16.38 -2.53 22.82
N LEU A 174 17.63 -2.65 22.35
CA LEU A 174 18.38 -3.88 22.19
C LEU A 174 19.78 -3.75 22.78
N GLN A 175 20.23 -4.77 23.48
CA GLN A 175 21.66 -5.02 23.69
C GLN A 175 22.23 -5.91 22.59
N HIS A 176 23.55 -5.85 22.37
CA HIS A 176 24.22 -6.78 21.45
C HIS A 176 23.89 -8.25 21.78
N GLY A 177 23.44 -8.98 20.77
CA GLY A 177 23.02 -10.39 20.90
C GLY A 177 21.54 -10.59 21.23
N GLU A 178 20.80 -9.51 21.49
CA GLU A 178 19.34 -9.55 21.56
C GLU A 178 18.70 -9.40 20.18
N SER A 179 17.42 -9.73 20.11
CA SER A 179 16.60 -9.55 18.92
C SER A 179 15.31 -8.79 19.22
N VAL A 180 14.79 -8.15 18.18
CA VAL A 180 13.49 -7.48 18.17
C VAL A 180 12.57 -8.21 17.19
N THR A 181 11.32 -8.42 17.60
CA THR A 181 10.26 -8.87 16.70
C THR A 181 9.60 -7.65 16.08
N LEU A 182 9.64 -7.56 14.75
CA LEU A 182 8.97 -6.54 13.96
C LEU A 182 7.67 -7.14 13.42
N THR A 183 6.56 -6.42 13.53
CA THR A 183 5.28 -6.87 12.99
C THR A 183 4.61 -5.76 12.18
N LEU A 184 4.31 -6.08 10.92
CA LEU A 184 3.54 -5.24 10.00
C LEU A 184 2.09 -5.75 10.01
N LEU A 185 1.16 -4.85 10.32
CA LEU A 185 -0.28 -5.06 10.18
C LEU A 185 -0.79 -4.20 9.02
N ALA A 186 -1.46 -4.81 8.05
CA ALA A 186 -2.15 -4.11 6.96
C ALA A 186 -3.65 -4.37 7.07
N ALA A 187 -4.46 -3.32 7.19
CA ALA A 187 -5.90 -3.43 7.43
C ALA A 187 -6.72 -2.67 6.38
N ASN A 188 -7.74 -3.32 5.81
CA ASN A 188 -8.69 -2.68 4.92
C ASN A 188 -9.68 -1.82 5.73
N GLN A 189 -9.61 -0.50 5.58
CA GLN A 189 -10.49 0.46 6.26
C GLN A 189 -11.75 0.81 5.46
N THR A 190 -11.86 0.31 4.24
CA THR A 190 -13.00 0.60 3.39
C THR A 190 -14.19 -0.30 3.75
N ARG A 191 -15.35 0.06 3.22
CA ARG A 191 -16.56 -0.79 3.28
C ARG A 191 -16.61 -1.82 2.16
N ASN A 192 -15.60 -1.84 1.29
CA ASN A 192 -15.53 -2.71 0.12
C ASN A 192 -14.41 -3.72 0.28
N THR A 193 -14.47 -4.81 -0.48
CA THR A 193 -13.30 -5.68 -0.63
C THR A 193 -12.19 -4.91 -1.33
N LEU A 194 -11.01 -4.89 -0.74
CA LEU A 194 -9.81 -4.28 -1.30
C LEU A 194 -8.97 -5.38 -1.98
N ARG A 195 -8.72 -5.24 -3.28
CA ARG A 195 -7.87 -6.18 -4.03
C ARG A 195 -6.45 -5.66 -4.03
N LEU A 196 -5.57 -6.41 -3.37
CA LEU A 196 -4.14 -6.16 -3.33
C LEU A 196 -3.44 -7.03 -4.37
N HIS A 197 -2.60 -6.45 -5.19
CA HIS A 197 -1.80 -7.20 -6.15
C HIS A 197 -0.34 -7.15 -5.74
N THR A 198 0.32 -8.30 -5.65
CA THR A 198 1.68 -8.39 -5.11
C THR A 198 2.55 -9.32 -5.94
N GLY A 199 3.86 -9.10 -5.90
CA GLY A 199 4.85 -10.04 -6.39
C GLY A 199 5.09 -11.20 -5.40
N GLY A 200 6.08 -12.04 -5.69
CA GLY A 200 6.58 -13.04 -4.74
C GLY A 200 7.10 -12.43 -3.42
N GLN A 201 7.56 -11.17 -3.46
CA GLN A 201 7.78 -10.38 -2.25
C GLN A 201 6.47 -9.70 -1.84
N LYS A 202 5.98 -9.98 -0.63
CA LYS A 202 4.73 -9.42 -0.07
C LYS A 202 4.96 -8.23 0.86
N PHE A 203 6.11 -8.20 1.51
CA PHE A 203 6.49 -7.15 2.44
C PHE A 203 8.02 -6.98 2.48
N ASP A 204 8.47 -5.92 3.14
CA ASP A 204 9.86 -5.68 3.51
C ASP A 204 9.90 -4.98 4.88
N PHE A 205 10.95 -5.26 5.65
CA PHE A 205 11.30 -4.50 6.85
C PHE A 205 12.68 -3.89 6.63
N PHE A 206 12.91 -2.68 7.12
CA PHE A 206 14.16 -1.97 6.89
C PHE A 206 14.52 -1.07 8.07
N ALA A 207 15.81 -0.74 8.20
CA ALA A 207 16.31 0.16 9.22
C ALA A 207 17.29 1.19 8.65
N TYR A 208 17.13 2.45 9.06
CA TYR A 208 18.01 3.57 8.74
C TYR A 208 18.76 4.04 9.99
N PRO A 209 20.05 4.39 9.91
CA PRO A 209 20.71 5.09 11.00
C PRO A 209 20.07 6.46 11.22
N ALA A 210 19.79 6.84 12.47
CA ALA A 210 19.19 8.14 12.78
C ALA A 210 20.01 9.33 12.27
N ALA A 211 21.33 9.17 12.18
CA ALA A 211 22.25 10.18 11.64
C ALA A 211 21.98 10.51 10.16
N VAL A 212 21.40 9.59 9.39
CA VAL A 212 21.06 9.81 7.97
C VAL A 212 19.73 10.56 7.82
N LEU A 213 18.90 10.61 8.88
CA LEU A 213 17.54 11.16 8.83
C LEU A 213 17.38 12.57 9.45
N SER A 214 18.44 13.18 10.00
CA SER A 214 18.40 14.51 10.63
C SER A 214 19.17 15.58 9.84
N PRO A 215 18.62 16.80 9.57
CA PRO A 215 17.27 17.16 9.16
C PRO A 215 17.29 17.81 7.75
N VAL A 216 16.82 17.09 6.72
CA VAL A 216 16.49 17.71 5.42
C VAL A 216 14.96 17.74 5.30
N PRO A 217 14.33 18.89 4.98
CA PRO A 217 12.87 19.04 4.94
C PRO A 217 12.26 18.36 3.69
N PRO A 218 10.92 18.28 3.60
CA PRO A 218 10.09 17.09 3.63
C PRO A 218 9.83 16.52 2.23
N SER A 219 10.89 16.26 1.45
CA SER A 219 10.77 15.68 0.12
C SER A 219 11.38 14.27 0.08
N GLY A 220 10.95 13.42 1.01
CA GLY A 220 11.14 11.97 0.96
C GLY A 220 12.54 11.46 1.33
N LEU A 221 12.60 10.19 1.75
CA LEU A 221 13.81 9.38 1.95
C LEU A 221 14.52 9.05 0.62
N HIS A 222 14.49 9.95 -0.37
CA HIS A 222 15.04 9.68 -1.69
C HIS A 222 16.57 9.64 -1.63
N GLY A 223 17.13 8.43 -1.53
CA GLY A 223 18.56 8.16 -1.71
C GLY A 223 19.31 7.63 -0.49
N ALA A 224 18.71 7.64 0.70
CA ALA A 224 19.31 6.94 1.84
C ALA A 224 19.15 5.43 1.63
N GLU A 225 20.26 4.69 1.68
CA GLU A 225 20.21 3.23 1.69
C GLU A 225 20.03 2.73 3.13
N PRO A 226 19.06 1.84 3.40
CA PRO A 226 18.92 1.26 4.73
C PRO A 226 20.11 0.33 5.02
N VAL A 227 20.66 0.42 6.25
CA VAL A 227 21.77 -0.45 6.68
C VAL A 227 21.34 -1.92 6.82
N TRP A 228 20.04 -2.14 6.94
CA TRP A 228 19.44 -3.46 7.02
C TRP A 228 18.11 -3.51 6.26
N ARG A 229 17.88 -4.60 5.51
CA ARG A 229 16.59 -4.96 4.92
C ARG A 229 16.34 -6.45 5.08
N TRP A 230 15.13 -6.82 5.44
CA TRP A 230 14.74 -8.24 5.52
C TRP A 230 14.92 -8.96 4.18
N ALA A 231 14.65 -8.28 3.06
CA ALA A 231 14.74 -8.87 1.73
C ALA A 231 16.16 -8.95 1.14
N ALA A 232 17.20 -8.42 1.80
CA ALA A 232 18.52 -8.23 1.20
C ALA A 232 19.19 -9.54 0.70
N ASP A 233 18.91 -10.66 1.36
CA ASP A 233 19.49 -11.97 1.08
C ASP A 233 18.47 -12.95 0.47
N LYS A 234 17.33 -12.44 -0.02
CA LYS A 234 16.20 -13.27 -0.46
C LYS A 234 15.99 -13.17 -1.97
N ALA A 235 15.67 -14.31 -2.58
CA ALA A 235 15.19 -14.38 -3.94
C ALA A 235 13.68 -14.62 -3.95
N PHE A 236 12.96 -13.86 -4.76
CA PHE A 236 11.52 -13.98 -4.92
C PHE A 236 11.17 -14.37 -6.36
N ILE A 237 10.17 -15.22 -6.51
CA ILE A 237 9.66 -15.61 -7.83
C ILE A 237 8.90 -14.42 -8.42
N ALA A 238 9.10 -14.17 -9.72
CA ALA A 238 8.36 -13.18 -10.48
C ALA A 238 6.96 -13.70 -10.84
N ILE A 239 6.13 -13.89 -9.80
CA ILE A 239 4.69 -14.21 -9.92
C ILE A 239 3.87 -12.99 -9.50
N VAL A 240 2.75 -12.77 -10.18
CA VAL A 240 1.74 -11.80 -9.74
C VAL A 240 0.63 -12.57 -9.02
N GLU A 241 0.40 -12.23 -7.76
CA GLU A 241 -0.67 -12.76 -6.92
C GLU A 241 -1.69 -11.66 -6.64
N GLU A 242 -2.96 -12.04 -6.48
CA GLU A 242 -4.03 -11.18 -6.00
C GLU A 242 -4.48 -11.66 -4.61
N ILE A 243 -4.59 -10.74 -3.66
CA ILE A 243 -5.10 -10.96 -2.31
C ILE A 243 -6.33 -10.08 -2.14
N ALA A 244 -7.49 -10.68 -1.89
CA ALA A 244 -8.70 -9.95 -1.57
C ALA A 244 -8.82 -9.78 -0.05
N LEU A 245 -8.86 -8.54 0.43
CA LEU A 245 -9.15 -8.21 1.83
C LEU A 245 -10.59 -7.75 1.97
N ALA A 246 -11.40 -8.50 2.71
CA ALA A 246 -12.74 -8.08 3.09
C ALA A 246 -12.71 -6.80 3.94
N PRO A 247 -13.83 -6.07 4.06
CA PRO A 247 -13.94 -4.91 4.95
C PRO A 247 -13.51 -5.26 6.39
N GLY A 248 -12.56 -4.50 6.95
CA GLY A 248 -12.01 -4.74 8.29
C GLY A 248 -11.04 -5.92 8.43
N GLU A 249 -10.83 -6.70 7.36
CA GLU A 249 -9.84 -7.78 7.35
C GLU A 249 -8.41 -7.23 7.45
N ARG A 250 -7.52 -8.05 8.03
CA ARG A 250 -6.14 -7.68 8.30
C ARG A 250 -5.17 -8.74 7.83
N LEU A 251 -4.07 -8.32 7.22
CA LEU A 251 -2.87 -9.12 6.99
C LEU A 251 -1.85 -8.81 8.07
N GLN A 252 -1.14 -9.83 8.53
CA GLN A 252 -0.06 -9.67 9.48
C GLN A 252 1.19 -10.39 8.98
N TYR A 253 2.33 -9.70 9.06
CA TYR A 253 3.66 -10.24 8.76
C TYR A 253 4.58 -9.96 9.93
N SER A 254 5.33 -10.97 10.38
CA SER A 254 6.25 -10.83 11.52
C SER A 254 7.64 -11.37 11.16
N VAL A 255 8.68 -10.65 11.56
CA VAL A 255 10.08 -11.06 11.39
C VAL A 255 10.86 -10.80 12.67
N VAL A 256 11.90 -11.59 12.90
CA VAL A 256 12.86 -11.37 13.99
C VAL A 256 14.11 -10.73 13.40
N TRP A 257 14.56 -9.63 13.97
CA TRP A 257 15.80 -8.95 13.59
C TRP A 257 16.79 -8.94 14.76
N GLU A 258 18.02 -9.37 14.49
CA GLU A 258 19.08 -9.54 15.49
C GLU A 258 19.96 -8.28 15.68
N GLY A 259 19.49 -7.11 15.22
CA GLY A 259 20.26 -5.86 15.31
C GLY A 259 21.56 -5.87 14.48
N LYS A 260 21.54 -6.56 13.32
CA LYS A 260 22.68 -6.67 12.40
C LYS A 260 22.42 -5.96 11.08
N ALA A 261 23.47 -5.43 10.47
CA ALA A 261 23.44 -4.88 9.11
C ALA A 261 23.25 -5.98 8.06
N ASN A 262 23.00 -5.59 6.80
CA ASN A 262 23.00 -6.51 5.66
C ASN A 262 24.35 -7.24 5.48
N SER A 263 25.46 -6.63 5.92
CA SER A 263 26.80 -7.24 5.94
C SER A 263 26.99 -8.31 7.03
N GLY A 264 26.06 -8.42 7.98
CA GLY A 264 26.18 -9.26 9.17
C GLY A 264 26.87 -8.59 10.36
N GLU A 265 27.37 -7.35 10.21
CA GLU A 265 27.97 -6.57 11.29
C GLU A 265 26.94 -6.22 12.37
N LEU A 266 27.35 -6.24 13.65
CA LEU A 266 26.53 -5.77 14.76
C LEU A 266 26.39 -4.25 14.69
N LEU A 267 25.17 -3.76 14.82
CA LEU A 267 24.85 -2.34 14.80
C LEU A 267 24.89 -1.73 16.20
N GLU A 268 25.21 -0.44 16.29
CA GLU A 268 25.20 0.35 17.53
C GLU A 268 24.66 1.75 17.24
N GLY A 269 23.86 2.29 18.17
CA GLY A 269 23.31 3.63 18.08
C GLY A 269 21.79 3.64 17.92
N THR A 270 21.27 4.75 17.38
CA THR A 270 19.82 4.94 17.18
C THR A 270 19.47 4.68 15.73
N TYR A 271 18.41 3.92 15.52
CA TYR A 271 17.91 3.55 14.20
C TYR A 271 16.42 3.86 14.10
N TYR A 272 15.98 4.16 12.89
CA TYR A 272 14.58 4.26 12.54
C TYR A 272 14.19 3.04 11.71
N VAL A 273 13.27 2.25 12.25
CA VAL A 273 12.77 1.00 11.67
C VAL A 273 11.45 1.27 10.98
N GLY A 274 11.29 0.74 9.77
CA GLY A 274 10.06 0.82 9.01
C GLY A 274 9.68 -0.52 8.39
N ALA A 275 8.43 -0.63 7.98
CA ALA A 275 7.94 -1.73 7.18
C ALA A 275 7.29 -1.21 5.90
N ARG A 276 7.22 -2.07 4.89
CA ARG A 276 6.54 -1.79 3.63
C ARG A 276 5.73 -2.99 3.20
N LEU A 277 4.47 -2.75 2.84
CA LEU A 277 3.69 -3.69 2.06
C LEU A 277 3.99 -3.42 0.58
N THR A 278 4.51 -4.43 -0.14
CA THR A 278 4.93 -4.29 -1.55
C THR A 278 3.79 -4.49 -2.54
N ALA A 279 2.56 -4.70 -2.05
CA ALA A 279 1.38 -4.84 -2.86
C ALA A 279 0.87 -3.50 -3.43
N SER A 280 -0.10 -3.56 -4.32
CA SER A 280 -0.90 -2.43 -4.79
C SER A 280 -2.39 -2.63 -4.54
N PRO A 281 -3.06 -1.70 -3.84
CA PRO A 281 -2.43 -0.63 -3.07
C PRO A 281 -1.52 -1.18 -1.96
N GLY A 282 -0.53 -0.39 -1.57
CA GLY A 282 0.42 -0.73 -0.52
C GLY A 282 1.09 0.53 0.00
N GLY A 283 2.30 0.42 0.54
CA GLY A 283 3.01 1.58 1.06
C GLY A 283 3.93 1.26 2.22
N SER A 284 4.43 2.31 2.86
CA SER A 284 5.33 2.21 4.01
C SER A 284 4.66 2.70 5.28
N THR A 285 5.01 2.08 6.41
CA THR A 285 4.57 2.53 7.73
C THR A 285 5.28 3.81 8.14
N ALA A 286 4.78 4.45 9.20
CA ALA A 286 5.61 5.38 9.97
C ALA A 286 6.87 4.67 10.50
N LEU A 287 7.92 5.45 10.75
CA LEU A 287 9.17 4.95 11.31
C LEU A 287 9.09 4.90 12.84
N HIS A 288 9.65 3.84 13.42
CA HIS A 288 9.78 3.66 14.87
C HIS A 288 11.25 3.74 15.26
N GLU A 289 11.54 4.49 16.32
CA GLU A 289 12.89 4.53 16.88
C GLU A 289 13.22 3.20 17.58
N LEU A 290 14.41 2.70 17.34
CA LEU A 290 15.01 1.55 18.02
C LEU A 290 16.44 1.92 18.41
N ARG A 291 16.79 1.73 19.69
CA ARG A 291 18.14 1.95 20.18
C ARG A 291 18.87 0.63 20.36
N ILE A 292 20.09 0.54 19.84
CA ILE A 292 20.97 -0.63 20.01
C ILE A 292 22.21 -0.19 20.79
N THR A 293 22.46 -0.84 21.92
CA THR A 293 23.59 -0.53 22.81
C THR A 293 24.54 -1.71 22.97
N LYS A 294 25.82 -1.40 23.18
CA LYS A 294 26.79 -2.39 23.63
C LYS A 294 26.47 -2.82 25.06
N ARG A 295 26.70 -4.11 25.35
CA ARG A 295 26.61 -4.68 26.69
C ARG A 295 27.69 -4.15 27.63
#